data_AF-A0A6P0R568-F1
#
_entry.id   AF-A0A6P0R568-F1
#
_cell.length_a   1.000
_cell.length_b   1.000
_cell.length_c   1.000
_cell.angle_alpha   90.00
_cell.angle_beta   90.00
_cell.angle_gamma   90.00
#
_symmetry.space_group_name_H-M   'P 1'
#
loop_
_entity.id
_entity.type
_entity.pdbx_description
1 polymer ?
#
loop_
_entity_poly.entity_id
_entity_poly.type
_entity_poly.pdbx_seq_one_letter_code
_entity_poly.pdbx_strand_id
1 'polypeptide(L)' 'MARPYSQNLGRPVLRAYQNQEGSQRQIAQRFQVSLTFVRNFRAALSNPIEL' A
#
# COMPACT_ATOMS: atom_id res chain seq x y z
N MET A 1 -12.93 21.94 -2.59
CA MET A 1 -13.53 20.64 -2.94
C MET A 1 -12.59 19.53 -2.50
N ALA A 2 -12.86 18.89 -1.36
CA ALA A 2 -12.09 17.73 -0.91
C ALA A 2 -12.37 16.57 -1.88
N ARG A 3 -11.33 16.06 -2.54
CA ARG A 3 -11.46 14.86 -3.39
C ARG A 3 -11.90 13.71 -2.47
N PRO A 4 -12.98 12.97 -2.80
CA PRO A 4 -13.37 11.83 -2.00
C PRO A 4 -12.17 10.89 -1.97
N TYR A 5 -11.67 10.58 -0.77
CA TYR A 5 -10.58 9.65 -0.53
C TYR A 5 -10.83 8.41 -1.37
N SER A 6 -10.07 8.28 -2.46
CA SER A 6 -10.40 7.39 -3.57
C SER A 6 -10.37 5.95 -3.04
N GLN A 7 -11.57 5.40 -2.82
CA GLN A 7 -11.86 3.97 -2.65
C GLN A 7 -10.78 3.17 -1.92
N ASN A 8 -10.44 3.53 -0.67
CA ASN A 8 -9.69 2.72 0.30
C ASN A 8 -8.67 1.68 -0.29
N LEU A 9 -7.82 2.11 -1.22
CA LEU A 9 -6.89 1.22 -1.95
C LEU A 9 -5.81 0.62 -1.02
N GLY A 10 -5.68 1.13 0.20
CA GLY A 10 -4.74 0.60 1.19
C GLY A 10 -4.97 -0.87 1.52
N ARG A 11 -6.22 -1.31 1.70
CA ARG A 11 -6.55 -2.72 2.03
C ARG A 11 -6.16 -3.70 0.91
N PRO A 12 -6.53 -3.47 -0.37
CA PRO A 12 -6.13 -4.38 -1.45
C PRO A 12 -4.62 -4.32 -1.73
N VAL A 13 -3.96 -3.15 -1.63
CA VAL A 13 -2.50 -3.05 -1.79
C VAL A 13 -1.78 -3.81 -0.67
N LEU A 14 -2.23 -3.67 0.59
CA LEU A 14 -1.66 -4.39 1.73
C LEU A 14 -1.82 -5.90 1.57
N ARG A 15 -3.00 -6.38 1.14
CA ARG A 15 -3.21 -7.81 0.87
C ARG A 15 -2.29 -8.33 -0.23
N ALA A 16 -2.18 -7.63 -1.35
CA ALA A 16 -1.28 -8.02 -2.44
C ALA A 16 0.19 -8.04 -1.99
N TYR A 17 0.59 -7.10 -1.13
CA TYR A 17 1.92 -7.06 -0.52
C TYR A 17 2.16 -8.23 0.43
N GLN A 18 1.23 -8.52 1.33
CA GLN A 18 1.30 -9.62 2.30
C GLN A 18 1.30 -10.99 1.61
N ASN A 19 0.48 -11.14 0.57
CA ASN A 19 0.39 -12.35 -0.25
C ASN A 19 1.57 -12.52 -1.23
N GLN A 20 2.50 -11.57 -1.26
CA GLN A 20 3.65 -11.57 -2.18
C GLN A 20 3.22 -11.74 -3.65
N GLU A 21 2.13 -11.08 -4.06
CA GLU A 21 1.56 -11.13 -5.43
C GLU A 21 2.43 -10.43 -6.49
N GLY A 22 3.75 -10.38 -6.27
CA GLY A 22 4.76 -9.74 -7.10
C GLY A 22 5.68 -8.81 -6.31
N SER A 23 6.61 -8.21 -7.03
CA SER A 23 7.47 -7.16 -6.49
C SER A 23 6.67 -5.91 -6.12
N GLN A 24 7.19 -5.10 -5.19
CA GLN A 24 6.58 -3.82 -4.79
C GLN A 24 6.31 -2.89 -5.98
N ARG A 25 7.16 -2.94 -7.02
CA ARG A 25 6.98 -2.20 -8.27
C ARG A 25 5.77 -2.70 -9.06
N GLN A 26 5.60 -4.01 -9.18
CA GLN A 26 4.45 -4.61 -9.86
C GLN A 26 3.14 -4.29 -9.11
N ILE A 27 3.17 -4.34 -7.78
CA ILE A 27 2.02 -3.95 -6.95
C ILE A 27 1.70 -2.45 -7.14
N ALA A 28 2.72 -1.59 -7.11
CA ALA A 28 2.54 -0.15 -7.35
C ALA A 28 1.89 0.14 -8.71
N GLN A 29 2.37 -0.51 -9.78
CA GLN A 29 1.81 -0.39 -11.12
C GLN A 29 0.37 -0.92 -11.20
N ARG A 30 0.10 -2.10 -10.64
CA ARG A 30 -1.23 -2.75 -10.64
C ARG A 30 -2.30 -1.89 -9.99
N PHE A 31 -1.96 -1.22 -8.89
CA PHE A 31 -2.89 -0.38 -8.14
C PHE A 31 -2.76 1.12 -8.47
N GLN A 32 -1.93 1.48 -9.45
CA GLN A 32 -1.66 2.87 -9.84
C GLN A 32 -1.27 3.77 -8.66
N VAL A 33 -0.51 3.21 -7.69
CA VAL A 33 0.01 3.93 -6.52
C VAL A 33 1.52 4.14 -6.66
N SER A 34 2.09 5.05 -5.86
CA SER A 34 3.53 5.27 -5.86
C SER A 34 4.27 4.09 -5.22
N LEU A 35 5.53 3.86 -5.63
CA LEU A 35 6.38 2.85 -4.99
C LEU A 35 6.60 3.16 -3.49
N THR A 36 6.68 4.45 -3.14
CA THR A 36 6.78 4.92 -1.75
C THR A 36 5.55 4.53 -0.93
N PHE A 37 4.34 4.62 -1.52
CA PHE A 37 3.11 4.16 -0.87
C PHE A 37 3.20 2.67 -0.50
N VAL A 38 3.68 1.81 -1.41
CA VAL A 38 3.87 0.38 -1.13
C VAL A 38 4.97 0.15 -0.08
N ARG A 39 6.07 0.91 -0.12
CA ARG A 39 7.17 0.82 0.84
C ARG A 39 6.76 1.19 2.27
N ASN A 40 5.81 2.12 2.43
CA ASN A 40 5.31 2.53 3.74
C ASN A 40 4.62 1.37 4.50
N PHE A 41 4.09 0.36 3.81
CA PHE A 41 3.57 -0.84 4.49
C PHE A 41 4.67 -1.65 5.19
N ARG A 42 5.91 -1.63 4.69
CA ARG A 42 7.04 -2.29 5.35
C ARG A 42 7.45 -1.56 6.63
N ALA A 43 7.37 -0.23 6.64
CA ALA A 43 7.65 0.56 7.84
C ALA A 43 6.60 0.31 8.94
N ALA A 44 5.32 0.18 8.55
CA ALA A 44 4.22 -0.09 9.46
C ALA A 44 4.21 -1.52 10.03
N LEU A 45 4.78 -2.50 9.33
CA LEU A 45 4.88 -3.89 9.81
C LEU A 45 6.16 -4.15 10.62
N SER A 46 7.10 -3.20 10.64
CA SER A 46 8.39 -3.32 11.35
C SER A 46 8.52 -2.34 12.53
N ASN A 47 7.53 -1.46 12.74
CA ASN A 47 7.41 -0.61 13.92
C ASN A 47 6.01 -0.80 14.53
N PRO A 48 5.89 -1.14 15.82
CA PRO A 48 4.67 -0.89 16.55
C PRO A 48 4.52 0.63 16.70
N ILE A 49 3.93 1.28 15.71
CA ILE A 49 3.49 2.66 15.89
C ILE A 49 2.17 2.54 16.64
N GLU A 50 2.21 2.85 17.94
CA GLU A 50 1.01 3.10 18.73
C GLU A 50 0.14 4.11 17.98
N LEU A 51 -1.08 3.66 17.66
CA LEU A 51 -2.20 4.53 17.25
C LEU A 51 -2.87 5.10 18.50
#